data_AF-A0A6P0MCA7-F1
#
_entry.id   AF-A0A6P0MCA7-F1
#
_cell.length_a   1.000
_cell.length_b   1.000
_cell.length_c   1.000
_cell.angle_alpha   90.00
_cell.angle_beta   90.00
_cell.angle_gamma   90.00
#
_symmetry.space_group_name_H-M   'P 1'
#
loop_
_entity.id
_entity.type
_entity.pdbx_description
1 polymer ?
#
loop_
_entity_poly.entity_id
_entity_poly.type
_entity_poly.pdbx_seq_one_letter_code
_entity_poly.pdbx_strand_id
1 'polypeptide(L)'
;MINTINGTPGDDFIQGTPGDDLIFGNDGDDQINGNGGNDTLLGGAGNDQINGGSGIDIIEGNGGDDQINGNGGNDHLFGGDGNNQINGSSGNEVLAVPGESLGNNQLNG
;
A
#
# COMPACT_ATOMS: atom_id res chain seq x y z
N MET A 1 12.83 5.20 14.87
CA MET A 1 12.95 6.58 14.32
C MET A 1 12.15 6.55 13.05
N ILE A 2 11.29 7.54 12.82
CA ILE A 2 10.48 7.57 11.59
C ILE A 2 11.30 8.19 10.47
N ASN A 3 11.44 7.53 9.32
CA ASN A 3 11.97 8.20 8.11
C ASN A 3 10.83 8.65 7.20
N THR A 4 11.11 9.63 6.37
CA THR A 4 10.17 10.09 5.34
C THR A 4 10.85 9.93 3.99
N ILE A 5 10.21 9.17 3.10
CA ILE A 5 10.71 8.87 1.76
C ILE A 5 9.66 9.37 0.76
N ASN A 6 10.08 10.21 -0.17
CA ASN A 6 9.21 10.72 -1.22
C ASN A 6 9.75 10.25 -2.56
N GLY A 7 8.89 9.60 -3.34
CA GLY A 7 9.09 9.38 -4.76
C GLY A 7 9.01 10.68 -5.55
N THR A 8 8.93 10.49 -6.85
CA THR A 8 8.79 11.49 -7.90
C THR A 8 7.43 11.31 -8.58
N PRO A 9 7.01 12.20 -9.49
CA PRO A 9 5.75 12.02 -10.21
C PRO A 9 5.76 10.95 -11.34
N GLY A 10 6.68 9.99 -11.33
CA GLY A 10 6.69 8.90 -12.30
C GLY A 10 7.20 7.63 -11.66
N ASP A 11 7.12 6.52 -12.40
CA ASP A 11 7.34 5.17 -11.88
C ASP A 11 8.64 5.03 -11.06
N ASP A 12 8.49 4.79 -9.76
CA ASP A 12 9.57 4.69 -8.81
C ASP A 12 9.72 3.28 -8.22
N PHE A 13 10.95 2.98 -7.79
CA PHE A 13 11.26 1.84 -6.93
C PHE A 13 11.67 2.36 -5.55
N ILE A 14 10.78 2.26 -4.58
CA ILE A 14 10.94 2.84 -3.26
C ILE A 14 11.11 1.75 -2.21
N GLN A 15 12.21 1.85 -1.47
CA GLN A 15 12.57 0.90 -0.43
C GLN A 15 12.66 1.62 0.93
N GLY A 16 11.78 1.23 1.84
CA GLY A 16 11.82 1.58 3.26
C GLY A 16 13.02 0.97 3.98
N THR A 17 13.03 1.15 5.29
CA THR A 17 14.08 0.75 6.21
C THR A 17 13.54 -0.32 7.17
N PRO A 18 14.37 -0.88 8.07
CA PRO A 18 13.85 -1.83 9.07
C PRO A 18 13.06 -1.22 10.23
N GLY A 19 12.76 0.08 10.21
CA GLY A 19 11.92 0.71 11.22
C GLY A 19 10.90 1.64 10.57
N ASP A 20 9.96 2.14 11.38
CA ASP A 20 8.80 2.91 10.94
C ASP A 20 9.12 3.96 9.86
N ASP A 21 8.39 3.94 8.76
CA ASP A 21 8.56 4.85 7.64
C ASP A 21 7.24 5.50 7.22
N LEU A 22 7.36 6.72 6.67
CA LEU A 22 6.30 7.40 5.93
C LEU A 22 6.75 7.51 4.47
N ILE A 23 6.09 6.76 3.59
CA ILE A 23 6.47 6.64 2.18
C ILE A 23 5.36 7.18 1.28
N PHE A 24 5.72 8.03 0.32
CA PHE A 24 4.83 8.57 -0.71
C PHE A 24 5.36 8.18 -2.10
N GLY A 25 4.57 7.43 -2.88
CA GLY A 25 4.84 7.14 -4.29
C GLY A 25 4.65 8.36 -5.18
N ASN A 26 3.47 9.00 -5.05
CA ASN A 26 2.97 10.15 -5.81
C ASN A 26 2.27 9.72 -7.11
N ASP A 27 2.63 10.30 -8.25
CA ASP A 27 2.05 9.88 -9.54
C ASP A 27 2.98 8.84 -10.16
N GLY A 28 2.47 7.91 -10.96
CA GLY A 28 3.26 6.87 -11.61
C GLY A 28 2.86 5.47 -11.14
N ASP A 29 3.30 4.44 -11.87
CA ASP A 29 3.10 3.05 -11.46
C ASP A 29 4.26 2.64 -10.54
N ASP A 30 4.09 2.75 -9.22
CA ASP A 30 5.18 2.62 -8.26
C ASP A 30 5.37 1.21 -7.69
N GLN A 31 6.59 0.91 -7.27
CA GLN A 31 6.92 -0.28 -6.47
C GLN A 31 7.42 0.14 -5.10
N ILE A 32 6.60 -0.08 -4.07
CA ILE A 32 6.86 0.37 -2.70
C ILE A 32 7.01 -0.84 -1.78
N ASN A 33 8.09 -0.87 -0.99
CA ASN A 33 8.31 -1.89 0.04
C ASN A 33 8.75 -1.26 1.37
N GLY A 34 7.88 -1.33 2.38
CA GLY A 34 8.13 -0.81 3.74
C GLY A 34 9.20 -1.58 4.52
N ASN A 35 9.38 -2.87 4.23
CA ASN A 35 10.22 -3.83 4.95
C ASN A 35 9.74 -4.13 6.36
N GLY A 36 10.10 -3.32 7.35
CA GLY A 36 9.86 -3.66 8.75
C GLY A 36 9.70 -2.43 9.60
N GLY A 37 8.93 -2.55 10.67
CA GLY A 37 8.45 -1.39 11.41
C GLY A 37 6.98 -1.16 11.11
N ASN A 38 6.38 -0.18 11.77
CA ASN A 38 4.99 0.17 11.53
C ASN A 38 4.97 1.32 10.51
N ASP A 39 4.65 1.00 9.27
CA ASP A 39 4.81 1.93 8.17
C ASP A 39 3.50 2.60 7.79
N THR A 40 3.61 3.77 7.17
CA THR A 40 2.51 4.42 6.45
C THR A 40 2.92 4.59 5.00
N LEU A 41 2.27 3.85 4.10
CA LEU A 41 2.60 3.76 2.69
C LEU A 41 1.44 4.31 1.85
N LEU A 42 1.72 5.35 1.07
CA LEU A 42 0.76 5.93 0.11
C LEU A 42 1.30 5.70 -1.30
N GLY A 43 0.56 4.94 -2.11
CA GLY A 43 0.84 4.72 -3.53
C GLY A 43 0.69 6.02 -4.30
N GLY A 44 -0.56 6.43 -4.50
CA GLY A 44 -0.89 7.73 -5.08
C GLY A 44 -1.69 7.52 -6.36
N ALA A 45 -1.33 8.16 -7.47
CA ALA A 45 -2.04 7.97 -8.73
C ALA A 45 -1.23 7.05 -9.65
N GLY A 46 -1.82 5.97 -10.13
CA GLY A 46 -1.16 4.96 -10.94
C GLY A 46 -1.50 3.57 -10.44
N ASN A 47 -1.01 2.53 -11.11
CA ASN A 47 -1.23 1.15 -10.70
C ASN A 47 -0.03 0.68 -9.87
N ASP A 48 -0.17 0.77 -8.55
CA ASP A 48 0.94 0.59 -7.63
C ASP A 48 1.09 -0.86 -7.16
N GLN A 49 2.31 -1.24 -6.86
CA GLN A 49 2.64 -2.48 -6.16
C GLN A 49 3.20 -2.14 -4.78
N ILE A 50 2.41 -2.39 -3.74
CA ILE A 50 2.73 -1.97 -2.37
C ILE A 50 2.86 -3.19 -1.46
N ASN A 51 3.97 -3.24 -0.73
CA ASN A 51 4.26 -4.24 0.29
C ASN A 51 4.53 -3.55 1.63
N GLY A 52 3.68 -3.81 2.63
CA GLY A 52 3.86 -3.31 4.01
C GLY A 52 5.11 -3.88 4.65
N GLY A 53 5.15 -5.20 4.76
CA GLY A 53 6.32 -5.93 5.21
C GLY A 53 6.03 -6.58 6.54
N SER A 54 6.70 -6.16 7.61
CA SER A 54 6.45 -6.69 8.95
C SER A 54 6.20 -5.55 9.94
N GLY A 55 5.10 -5.62 10.67
CA GLY A 55 4.73 -4.58 11.62
C GLY A 55 3.24 -4.40 11.65
N ILE A 56 2.76 -3.22 12.01
CA ILE A 56 1.36 -2.84 11.85
C ILE A 56 1.36 -1.67 10.89
N ASP A 57 0.95 -1.95 9.65
CA ASP A 57 1.09 -0.99 8.55
C ASP A 57 -0.25 -0.31 8.24
N ILE A 58 -0.16 0.91 7.73
CA ILE A 58 -1.26 1.62 7.07
C ILE A 58 -0.88 1.76 5.61
N ILE A 59 -1.67 1.18 4.71
CA ILE A 59 -1.40 1.20 3.27
C ILE A 59 -2.59 1.76 2.51
N GLU A 60 -2.36 2.80 1.71
CA GLU A 60 -3.36 3.43 0.85
C GLU A 60 -2.87 3.41 -0.62
N GLY A 61 -3.52 2.64 -1.48
CA GLY A 61 -3.25 2.63 -2.93
C GLY A 61 -3.63 3.94 -3.61
N ASN A 62 -4.71 4.56 -3.15
CA ASN A 62 -5.31 5.78 -3.67
C ASN A 62 -5.98 5.60 -5.03
N GLY A 63 -5.30 5.78 -6.16
CA GLY A 63 -5.94 5.89 -7.45
C GLY A 63 -5.33 5.01 -8.52
N GLY A 64 -5.95 3.89 -8.84
CA GLY A 64 -5.54 3.01 -9.93
C GLY A 64 -5.90 1.57 -9.64
N ASP A 65 -5.43 0.63 -10.45
CA ASP A 65 -5.60 -0.79 -10.18
C ASP A 65 -4.38 -1.31 -9.38
N ASP A 66 -4.46 -1.25 -8.05
CA ASP A 66 -3.31 -1.50 -7.18
C ASP A 66 -3.18 -2.97 -6.75
N GLN A 67 -1.94 -3.37 -6.42
CA GLN A 67 -1.61 -4.64 -5.78
C GLN A 67 -1.02 -4.37 -4.40
N ILE A 68 -1.79 -4.65 -3.35
CA ILE A 68 -1.42 -4.36 -1.97
C ILE A 68 -1.23 -5.66 -1.20
N ASN A 69 -0.07 -5.83 -0.60
CA ASN A 69 0.24 -6.92 0.33
C ASN A 69 0.60 -6.34 1.69
N GLY A 70 -0.25 -6.53 2.71
CA GLY A 70 0.08 -6.10 4.08
C GLY A 70 1.21 -6.93 4.70
N ASN A 71 1.30 -8.21 4.31
CA ASN A 71 2.22 -9.18 4.91
C ASN A 71 2.02 -9.27 6.44
N GLY A 72 3.07 -9.30 7.24
CA GLY A 72 2.98 -9.71 8.64
C GLY A 72 2.53 -8.56 9.51
N GLY A 73 1.37 -8.67 10.15
CA GLY A 73 0.83 -7.57 10.92
C GLY A 73 -0.65 -7.70 11.20
N ASN A 74 -1.20 -6.68 11.86
CA ASN A 74 -2.63 -6.40 11.83
C ASN A 74 -2.78 -5.07 11.11
N ASP A 75 -2.78 -5.11 9.79
CA ASP A 75 -2.63 -3.92 8.95
C ASP A 75 -3.98 -3.29 8.61
N HIS A 76 -3.94 -1.99 8.30
CA HIS A 76 -5.06 -1.26 7.72
C HIS A 76 -4.80 -1.03 6.23
N LEU A 77 -5.53 -1.75 5.38
CA LEU A 77 -5.29 -1.75 3.93
C LEU A 77 -6.46 -1.11 3.18
N PHE A 78 -6.17 -0.06 2.41
CA PHE A 78 -7.13 0.69 1.59
C PHE A 78 -6.68 0.68 0.14
N GLY A 79 -7.46 0.04 -0.74
CA GLY A 79 -7.17 0.02 -2.18
C GLY A 79 -7.37 1.40 -2.83
N GLY A 80 -8.38 2.15 -2.40
CA GLY A 80 -8.79 3.37 -3.09
C GLY A 80 -9.66 3.07 -4.31
N ASP A 81 -9.57 3.92 -5.33
CA ASP A 81 -10.27 3.77 -6.61
C ASP A 81 -9.76 2.53 -7.38
N GLY A 82 -10.44 2.14 -8.47
CA GLY A 82 -9.98 1.04 -9.35
C GLY A 82 -10.24 -0.39 -8.86
N ASN A 83 -9.64 -1.36 -9.56
CA ASN A 83 -9.72 -2.80 -9.33
C ASN A 83 -8.49 -3.30 -8.57
N ASN A 84 -8.59 -3.33 -7.25
CA ASN A 84 -7.46 -3.61 -6.39
C ASN A 84 -7.34 -5.09 -6.05
N GLN A 85 -6.12 -5.60 -6.04
CA GLN A 85 -5.80 -6.91 -5.48
C GLN A 85 -5.20 -6.69 -4.10
N ILE A 86 -5.92 -7.07 -3.05
CA ILE A 86 -5.47 -6.83 -1.68
C ILE A 86 -5.33 -8.18 -0.97
N ASN A 87 -4.10 -8.45 -0.53
CA ASN A 87 -3.76 -9.60 0.28
C ASN A 87 -3.42 -9.12 1.70
N GLY A 88 -4.39 -9.26 2.59
CA GLY A 88 -4.17 -9.07 4.02
C GLY A 88 -3.78 -10.39 4.68
N SER A 89 -2.88 -10.36 5.66
CA SER A 89 -2.69 -11.52 6.52
C SER A 89 -3.79 -11.64 7.57
N SER A 90 -3.77 -12.72 8.35
CA SER A 90 -4.74 -12.97 9.40
C SER A 90 -4.71 -11.88 10.47
N GLY A 91 -5.79 -11.12 10.60
CA GLY A 91 -5.89 -10.02 11.57
C GLY A 91 -5.88 -8.64 10.94
N ASN A 92 -5.64 -8.53 9.63
CA ASN A 92 -5.71 -7.26 8.92
C ASN A 92 -7.15 -6.78 8.77
N GLU A 93 -7.36 -5.50 9.03
CA GLU A 93 -8.57 -4.81 8.64
C GLU A 93 -8.42 -4.28 7.21
N VAL A 94 -8.94 -5.04 6.25
CA VAL A 94 -8.97 -4.59 4.86
C VAL A 94 -10.23 -3.76 4.61
N LEU A 95 -10.06 -2.47 4.36
CA LEU A 95 -11.13 -1.59 3.91
C LEU A 95 -10.97 -1.33 2.41
N ALA A 96 -11.43 -2.28 1.62
CA ALA A 96 -11.76 -2.04 0.22
C ALA A 96 -13.03 -1.16 0.18
N VAL A 97 -12.88 0.17 0.11
CA VAL A 97 -14.05 1.06 0.00
C VAL A 97 -14.77 0.77 -1.33
N PRO A 98 -16.07 0.42 -1.32
CA PRO A 98 -16.81 0.21 -2.56
C PRO A 98 -17.54 1.50 -2.96
N GLY A 99 -16.99 2.21 -3.94
CA GLY A 99 -17.67 3.35 -4.59
C GLY A 99 -16.63 4.23 -5.26
N GLU A 100 -16.48 4.27 -6.57
CA GLU A 100 -17.50 4.30 -7.63
C GLU A 100 -17.08 3.37 -8.79
N SER A 101 -17.98 2.53 -9.31
CA SER A 101 -17.76 1.58 -10.42
C SER A 101 -17.02 0.27 -10.09
N LEU A 102 -17.68 -0.63 -9.33
CA LEU A 102 -17.51 -2.10 -9.34
C LEU A 102 -16.10 -2.61 -9.72
N GLY A 103 -15.06 -2.07 -9.08
CA GLY A 103 -13.76 -2.68 -9.10
C GLY A 103 -13.86 -3.96 -8.28
N ASN A 104 -13.60 -5.12 -8.87
CA ASN A 104 -13.68 -6.38 -8.13
C ASN A 104 -12.47 -6.48 -7.21
N ASN A 105 -12.50 -5.77 -6.07
CA ASN A 105 -11.40 -5.81 -5.11
C ASN A 105 -11.25 -7.25 -4.60
N GLN A 106 -10.25 -7.97 -5.10
CA GLN A 106 -10.06 -9.38 -4.81
C GLN A 106 -9.30 -9.51 -3.50
N LEU A 107 -10.03 -9.90 -2.44
CA LEU A 107 -9.46 -10.26 -1.16
C LEU A 107 -9.00 -11.71 -1.23
N ASN A 108 -7.69 -11.92 -1.27
CA ASN A 108 -7.09 -13.24 -1.08
C ASN A 108 -6.64 -13.33 0.39
N GLY A 109 -7.01 -14.41 1.07
CA GLY A 109 -6.66 -14.70 2.47
C GLY A 109 -6.10 -16.09 2.65
#